data_AF-A0A4T0WXB4-F1
#
_entry.id   AF-A0A4T0WXB4-F1
#
_cell.length_a   1.000
_cell.length_b   1.000
_cell.length_c   1.000
_cell.angle_alpha   90.00
_cell.angle_beta   90.00
_cell.angle_gamma   90.00
#
_symmetry.space_group_name_H-M   'P 1'
#
loop_
_entity.id
_entity.type
_entity.pdbx_description
1 polymer ?
#
loop_
_entity_poly.entity_id
_entity_poly.type
_entity_poly.pdbx_seq_one_letter_code
_entity_poly.pdbx_strand_id
1 'polypeptide(L)'
;MAFSYPKTGYTPFWGPPTATIDWCEENYLFSPYVAEIVNAFTNVGFVLLAVHHIYSALKNKVGPLYLFISLGFATVGLGSFLFHSTLLYEHQLMDELPMVWTTAIPFGYIMFIAQRYGHGDVTSLGGHLVFSLKVTVGGIYLQD
;
A
#
# COMPACT_ATOMS: atom_id res chain seq x y z
N MET A 1 27.64 -26.42 3.05
CA MET A 1 27.50 -25.87 1.69
C MET A 1 27.20 -24.38 1.84
N ALA A 2 28.09 -23.50 1.38
CA ALA A 2 27.79 -22.07 1.33
C ALA A 2 26.96 -21.83 0.05
N PHE A 3 25.83 -21.14 0.19
CA PHE A 3 25.04 -20.71 -0.95
C PHE A 3 25.86 -19.69 -1.75
N SER A 4 26.01 -19.90 -3.07
CA SER A 4 26.73 -18.96 -3.93
C SER A 4 25.79 -17.83 -4.34
N TYR A 5 26.00 -16.63 -3.78
CA TYR A 5 25.22 -15.45 -4.14
C TYR A 5 25.52 -15.02 -5.58
N PRO A 6 24.51 -14.87 -6.45
CA PRO A 6 24.71 -14.31 -7.78
C PRO A 6 25.24 -12.88 -7.67
N LYS A 7 26.05 -12.44 -8.65
CA LYS A 7 26.62 -11.08 -8.66
C LYS A 7 25.98 -10.16 -9.70
N THR A 8 25.16 -10.71 -10.59
CA THR A 8 24.54 -10.02 -11.71
C THR A 8 23.10 -10.47 -11.82
N GLY A 9 22.17 -9.51 -11.93
CA GLY A 9 20.77 -9.79 -12.15
C GLY A 9 20.45 -10.21 -13.58
N TYR A 10 19.26 -10.77 -13.75
CA TYR A 10 18.66 -11.08 -15.04
C TYR A 10 18.18 -9.82 -15.75
N THR A 11 17.97 -9.92 -17.06
CA THR A 11 17.28 -8.87 -17.81
C THR A 11 15.81 -8.79 -17.35
N PRO A 12 15.30 -7.60 -16.99
CA PRO A 12 13.92 -7.42 -16.55
C PRO A 12 12.90 -7.92 -17.58
N PHE A 13 11.95 -8.75 -17.15
CA PHE A 13 10.85 -9.21 -18.00
C PHE A 13 9.81 -8.11 -18.27
N TRP A 14 9.52 -7.28 -17.25
CA TRP A 14 8.48 -6.24 -17.30
C TRP A 14 8.91 -4.94 -18.00
N GLY A 15 10.13 -4.91 -18.56
CA GLY A 15 10.75 -3.71 -19.10
C GLY A 15 11.71 -3.05 -18.10
N PRO A 16 12.39 -1.98 -18.52
CA PRO A 16 13.31 -1.26 -17.65
C PRO A 16 12.56 -0.63 -16.46
N PRO A 17 13.15 -0.59 -15.25
CA PRO A 17 12.58 0.12 -14.11
C PRO A 17 12.27 1.58 -14.46
N THR A 18 11.07 2.03 -14.12
CA THR A 18 10.60 3.42 -14.31
C THR A 18 10.21 4.10 -13.01
N ALA A 19 10.20 3.37 -11.90
CA ALA A 19 9.95 3.90 -10.57
C ALA A 19 10.92 5.04 -10.21
N THR A 20 10.44 5.98 -9.40
CA THR A 20 11.28 7.09 -8.92
C THR A 20 12.17 6.70 -7.75
N ILE A 21 11.87 5.57 -7.13
CA ILE A 21 12.58 5.05 -5.96
C ILE A 21 12.94 3.58 -6.23
N ASP A 22 14.16 3.23 -5.86
CA ASP A 22 14.71 1.89 -5.89
C ASP A 22 15.27 1.58 -4.50
N TRP A 23 14.98 0.40 -3.94
CA TRP A 23 15.42 0.06 -2.59
C TRP A 23 16.79 -0.61 -2.61
N CYS A 24 17.26 -1.06 -1.45
CA CYS A 24 18.61 -1.60 -1.31
C CYS A 24 18.77 -3.06 -1.77
N GLU A 25 17.67 -3.76 -2.08
CA GLU A 25 17.73 -5.15 -2.54
C GLU A 25 18.18 -5.21 -4.01
N GLU A 26 18.99 -6.19 -4.39
CA GLU A 26 19.48 -6.25 -5.77
C GLU A 26 18.40 -6.67 -6.77
N ASN A 27 18.20 -5.82 -7.77
CA ASN A 27 17.17 -5.99 -8.79
C ASN A 27 17.40 -7.20 -9.70
N TYR A 28 16.34 -7.99 -9.83
CA TYR A 28 16.22 -9.16 -10.68
C TYR A 28 17.35 -10.18 -10.44
N LEU A 29 17.85 -10.29 -9.21
CA LEU A 29 19.03 -11.14 -8.92
C LEU A 29 18.75 -12.63 -9.09
N PHE A 30 17.57 -13.06 -8.67
CA PHE A 30 17.19 -14.48 -8.61
C PHE A 30 16.13 -14.89 -9.64
N SER A 31 15.44 -13.92 -10.25
CA SER A 31 14.37 -14.15 -11.22
C SER A 31 14.26 -12.98 -12.19
N PRO A 32 13.96 -13.20 -13.48
CA PRO A 32 13.63 -12.12 -14.41
C PRO A 32 12.24 -11.51 -14.18
N TYR A 33 11.38 -12.16 -13.36
CA TYR A 33 9.98 -11.75 -13.15
C TYR A 33 9.74 -10.95 -11.88
N VAL A 34 10.65 -11.01 -10.91
CA VAL A 34 10.54 -10.35 -9.60
C VAL A 34 11.84 -9.63 -9.35
N ALA A 35 11.81 -8.30 -9.27
CA ALA A 35 12.99 -7.48 -9.07
C ALA A 35 13.60 -7.71 -7.68
N GLU A 36 12.82 -7.49 -6.63
CA GLU A 36 13.26 -7.58 -5.24
C GLU A 36 12.46 -8.71 -4.55
N ILE A 37 13.05 -9.90 -4.42
CA ILE A 37 12.33 -11.09 -3.96
C ILE A 37 11.88 -10.94 -2.50
N VAL A 38 12.76 -10.49 -1.61
CA VAL A 38 12.43 -10.41 -0.19
C VAL A 38 11.41 -9.30 0.03
N ASN A 39 11.62 -8.13 -0.57
CA ASN A 39 10.66 -7.03 -0.49
C ASN A 39 9.30 -7.42 -1.11
N ALA A 40 9.26 -8.10 -2.25
CA ALA A 40 7.98 -8.54 -2.84
C ALA A 40 7.25 -9.54 -1.93
N PHE A 41 7.88 -10.66 -1.56
CA PHE A 41 7.16 -11.76 -0.90
C PHE A 41 6.80 -11.50 0.56
N THR A 42 7.50 -10.60 1.26
CA THR A 42 7.10 -10.19 2.61
C THR A 42 5.71 -9.53 2.63
N ASN A 43 5.30 -8.90 1.52
CA ASN A 43 3.98 -8.28 1.38
C ASN A 43 2.82 -9.28 1.26
N VAL A 44 3.09 -10.57 0.97
CA VAL A 44 2.05 -11.62 1.02
C VAL A 44 1.44 -11.71 2.44
N GLY A 45 2.23 -11.42 3.48
CA GLY A 45 1.74 -11.35 4.86
C GLY A 45 0.62 -10.33 5.05
N PHE A 46 0.71 -9.17 4.40
CA PHE A 46 -0.33 -8.12 4.47
C PHE A 46 -1.65 -8.62 3.87
N VAL A 47 -1.58 -9.29 2.72
CA VAL A 47 -2.77 -9.86 2.07
C VAL A 47 -3.40 -10.95 2.94
N LEU A 48 -2.59 -11.85 3.52
CA LEU A 48 -3.09 -12.91 4.39
C LEU A 48 -3.75 -12.35 5.66
N LEU A 49 -3.14 -11.35 6.30
CA LEU A 49 -3.71 -10.69 7.46
C LEU A 49 -5.01 -9.95 7.12
N ALA A 50 -5.08 -9.30 5.96
CA ALA A 50 -6.28 -8.64 5.49
C ALA A 50 -7.43 -9.65 5.26
N VAL A 51 -7.16 -10.79 4.61
CA VAL A 51 -8.15 -11.86 4.42
C VAL A 51 -8.64 -12.43 5.75
N HIS A 52 -7.72 -12.69 6.69
CA HIS A 52 -8.09 -13.14 8.02
C HIS A 52 -8.94 -12.10 8.77
N HIS A 53 -8.60 -10.82 8.64
CA HIS A 53 -9.37 -9.73 9.25
C HIS A 53 -10.76 -9.59 8.62
N ILE A 54 -10.92 -9.76 7.30
CA ILE A 54 -12.24 -9.82 6.64
C ILE A 54 -13.07 -10.96 7.22
N TYR A 55 -12.50 -12.16 7.31
CA TYR A 55 -13.19 -13.32 7.89
C TYR A 55 -13.65 -13.04 9.33
N SER A 56 -12.76 -12.50 10.16
CA SER A 56 -13.08 -12.12 11.54
C SER A 56 -14.16 -11.03 11.60
N ALA A 57 -14.08 -10.03 10.73
CA ALA A 57 -15.04 -8.94 10.68
C ALA A 57 -16.45 -9.42 10.31
N LEU A 58 -16.55 -10.30 9.32
CA LEU A 58 -17.82 -10.92 8.91
C LEU A 58 -18.38 -11.82 10.02
N LYS A 59 -17.54 -12.64 10.66
CA LYS A 59 -17.94 -13.53 11.76
C LYS A 59 -18.48 -12.75 12.96
N ASN A 60 -17.81 -11.66 13.33
CA ASN A 60 -18.17 -10.84 14.49
C ASN A 60 -19.19 -9.74 14.16
N LYS A 61 -19.63 -9.63 12.90
CA LYS A 61 -20.60 -8.62 12.42
C LYS A 61 -20.21 -7.19 12.79
N VAL A 62 -18.92 -6.88 12.70
CA VAL A 62 -18.43 -5.51 12.92
C VAL A 62 -18.84 -4.60 11.77
N GLY A 63 -18.80 -3.28 12.01
CA GLY A 63 -19.26 -2.29 11.04
C GLY A 63 -18.50 -2.30 9.71
N PRO A 64 -19.08 -1.71 8.64
CA PRO A 64 -18.50 -1.73 7.29
C PRO A 64 -17.12 -1.06 7.19
N LEU A 65 -16.78 -0.16 8.14
CA LEU A 65 -15.47 0.46 8.23
C LEU A 65 -14.34 -0.57 8.33
N TYR A 66 -14.54 -1.64 9.10
CA TYR A 66 -13.52 -2.68 9.26
C TYR A 66 -13.30 -3.47 7.96
N LEU A 67 -14.36 -3.67 7.16
CA LEU A 67 -14.22 -4.28 5.84
C LEU A 67 -13.47 -3.37 4.88
N PHE A 68 -13.78 -2.06 4.89
CA PHE A 68 -13.06 -1.06 4.11
C PHE A 68 -11.56 -1.04 4.45
N ILE A 69 -11.21 -0.99 5.74
CA ILE A 69 -9.81 -1.05 6.20
C ILE A 69 -9.15 -2.32 5.71
N SER A 70 -9.81 -3.48 5.84
CA SER A 70 -9.23 -4.75 5.40
C SER A 70 -8.96 -4.78 3.89
N LEU A 71 -9.90 -4.32 3.09
CA LEU A 71 -9.74 -4.24 1.64
C LEU A 71 -8.62 -3.25 1.27
N GLY A 72 -8.53 -2.12 1.98
CA GLY A 72 -7.43 -1.17 1.82
C GLY A 72 -6.06 -1.80 2.09
N PHE A 73 -5.89 -2.52 3.19
CA PHE A 73 -4.64 -3.24 3.51
C PHE A 73 -4.33 -4.38 2.53
N ALA A 74 -5.35 -5.08 2.01
CA ALA A 74 -5.15 -6.05 0.93
C ALA A 74 -4.62 -5.38 -0.34
N THR A 75 -5.17 -4.22 -0.71
CA THR A 75 -4.70 -3.43 -1.85
C THR A 75 -3.28 -2.92 -1.65
N VAL A 76 -2.92 -2.44 -0.44
CA VAL A 76 -1.53 -2.07 -0.10
C VAL A 76 -0.61 -3.26 -0.35
N GLY A 77 -0.87 -4.42 0.28
CA GLY A 77 0.02 -5.59 0.12
C GLY A 77 0.14 -6.10 -1.32
N LEU A 78 -0.93 -6.03 -2.11
CA LEU A 78 -0.90 -6.37 -3.54
C LEU A 78 -0.11 -5.33 -4.35
N GLY A 79 -0.31 -4.03 -4.07
CA GLY A 79 0.42 -2.93 -4.68
C GLY A 79 1.91 -3.03 -4.42
N SER A 80 2.31 -3.20 -3.15
CA SER A 80 3.70 -3.39 -2.74
C SER A 80 4.32 -4.62 -3.41
N PHE A 81 3.61 -5.74 -3.46
CA PHE A 81 4.10 -6.94 -4.16
C PHE A 81 4.37 -6.67 -5.65
N LEU A 82 3.45 -5.99 -6.34
CA LEU A 82 3.60 -5.66 -7.76
C LEU A 82 4.71 -4.64 -8.00
N PHE A 83 4.81 -3.63 -7.14
CA PHE A 83 5.87 -2.63 -7.18
C PHE A 83 7.24 -3.29 -7.06
N HIS A 84 7.49 -4.05 -5.99
CA HIS A 84 8.77 -4.74 -5.79
C HIS A 84 9.03 -5.87 -6.79
N SER A 85 8.00 -6.37 -7.48
CA SER A 85 8.20 -7.34 -8.56
C SER A 85 8.65 -6.68 -9.87
N THR A 86 8.21 -5.45 -10.15
CA THR A 86 8.35 -4.83 -11.48
C THR A 86 9.23 -3.58 -11.52
N LEU A 87 9.25 -2.80 -10.43
CA LEU A 87 9.83 -1.45 -10.32
C LEU A 87 9.29 -0.47 -11.38
N LEU A 88 8.01 -0.59 -11.70
CA LEU A 88 7.29 0.35 -12.58
C LEU A 88 6.59 1.44 -11.77
N TYR A 89 6.62 2.67 -12.29
CA TYR A 89 6.00 3.85 -11.66
C TYR A 89 4.50 3.65 -11.39
N GLU A 90 3.78 3.01 -12.30
CA GLU A 90 2.35 2.75 -12.14
C GLU A 90 2.06 1.83 -10.95
N HIS A 91 2.95 0.86 -10.69
CA HIS A 91 2.85 -0.01 -9.53
C HIS A 91 3.33 0.68 -8.25
N GLN A 92 4.26 1.63 -8.33
CA GLN A 92 4.63 2.50 -7.21
C GLN A 92 3.42 3.30 -6.72
N LEU A 93 2.65 3.89 -7.64
CA LEU A 93 1.40 4.57 -7.29
C LEU A 93 0.39 3.62 -6.63
N MET A 94 0.34 2.37 -7.09
CA MET A 94 -0.52 1.33 -6.49
C MET A 94 -0.04 0.88 -5.11
N ASP A 95 1.23 1.06 -4.78
CA ASP A 95 1.77 0.82 -3.44
C ASP A 95 1.45 2.00 -2.50
N GLU A 96 1.83 3.21 -2.90
CA GLU A 96 1.81 4.38 -2.02
C GLU A 96 0.42 4.99 -1.82
N LEU A 97 -0.41 5.11 -2.87
CA LEU A 97 -1.71 5.78 -2.77
C LEU A 97 -2.69 5.04 -1.85
N PRO A 98 -2.81 3.71 -1.91
CA PRO A 98 -3.67 2.97 -0.97
C PRO A 98 -3.24 3.11 0.49
N MET A 99 -1.95 3.30 0.80
CA MET A 99 -1.51 3.55 2.18
C MET A 99 -2.12 4.85 2.73
N VAL A 100 -2.12 5.90 1.91
CA VAL A 100 -2.72 7.21 2.28
C VAL A 100 -4.23 7.09 2.45
N TRP A 101 -4.93 6.47 1.51
CA TRP A 101 -6.40 6.41 1.57
C TRP A 101 -6.92 5.48 2.69
N THR A 102 -6.26 4.34 2.88
CA THR A 102 -6.63 3.34 3.90
C THR A 102 -6.46 3.86 5.32
N THR A 103 -5.57 4.85 5.53
CA THR A 103 -5.36 5.47 6.84
C THR A 103 -6.22 6.73 7.01
N ALA A 104 -6.24 7.61 6.02
CA ALA A 104 -6.87 8.92 6.16
C ALA A 104 -8.40 8.89 6.17
N ILE A 105 -9.03 8.02 5.36
CA ILE A 105 -10.50 7.92 5.31
C ILE A 105 -11.07 7.39 6.64
N PRO A 106 -10.58 6.26 7.20
CA PRO A 106 -11.04 5.80 8.51
C PRO A 106 -10.76 6.78 9.63
N PHE A 107 -9.60 7.44 9.62
CA PHE A 107 -9.28 8.49 10.59
C PHE A 107 -10.31 9.62 10.54
N GLY A 108 -10.59 10.17 9.36
CA GLY A 108 -11.60 11.22 9.18
C GLY A 108 -13.00 10.79 9.61
N TYR A 109 -13.39 9.54 9.30
CA TYR A 109 -14.68 8.98 9.71
C TYR A 109 -14.81 8.85 11.23
N ILE A 110 -13.78 8.35 11.91
CA ILE A 110 -13.76 8.22 13.38
C ILE A 110 -13.82 9.59 14.04
N MET A 111 -13.05 10.57 13.54
CA MET A 111 -13.07 11.94 14.05
C MET A 111 -14.45 12.58 13.89
N PHE A 112 -15.09 12.43 12.73
CA PHE A 112 -16.44 12.93 12.50
C PHE A 112 -17.47 12.30 13.45
N ILE A 113 -17.39 11.00 13.69
CA ILE A 113 -18.23 10.32 14.66
C ILE A 113 -17.98 10.85 16.07
N ALA A 114 -16.71 10.97 16.48
CA ALA A 114 -16.35 11.47 17.81
C ALA A 114 -16.90 12.88 18.05
N GLN A 115 -16.85 13.76 17.05
CA GLN A 115 -17.45 15.10 17.09
C GLN A 115 -18.99 15.08 17.16
N ARG A 116 -19.64 14.09 16.54
CA ARG A 116 -21.10 13.94 16.63
C ARG A 116 -21.55 13.52 18.03
N TYR A 117 -20.75 12.72 18.72
CA TYR A 117 -21.04 12.24 20.08
C TYR A 117 -20.53 13.17 21.19
N GLY A 118 -19.60 14.08 20.90
CA GLY A 118 -19.16 15.15 21.79
C GLY A 118 -19.20 16.51 21.09
N HIS A 119 -20.10 17.41 21.51
CA HIS A 119 -20.31 18.78 21.00
C HIS A 119 -19.06 19.44 20.35
N GLY A 120 -18.83 19.22 19.05
CA GLY A 120 -17.64 19.69 18.34
C GLY A 120 -17.94 20.11 16.89
N ASP A 121 -17.30 21.20 16.46
CA ASP A 121 -17.58 21.95 15.23
C ASP A 121 -17.35 21.15 13.92
N VAL A 122 -18.24 21.35 12.93
CA VAL A 122 -18.43 20.59 11.68
C VAL A 122 -17.29 20.79 10.66
N THR A 123 -16.37 21.70 10.95
CA THR A 123 -15.27 22.13 10.10
C THR A 123 -14.15 21.09 9.90
N SER A 124 -14.05 20.03 10.73
CA SER A 124 -12.90 19.10 10.69
C SER A 124 -12.97 18.02 9.59
N LEU A 125 -14.16 17.50 9.24
CA LEU A 125 -14.28 16.41 8.26
C LEU A 125 -13.91 16.88 6.84
N GLY A 126 -14.35 18.07 6.45
CA GLY A 126 -13.94 18.71 5.19
C GLY A 126 -12.43 18.93 5.13
N GLY A 127 -11.81 19.28 6.26
CA GLY A 127 -10.36 19.48 6.37
C GLY A 127 -9.56 18.21 6.08
N HIS A 128 -9.97 17.05 6.58
CA HIS A 128 -9.25 15.79 6.38
C HIS A 128 -9.39 15.21 4.97
N LEU A 129 -10.58 15.29 4.36
CA LEU A 129 -10.77 14.92 2.96
C LEU A 129 -9.95 15.83 2.02
N VAL A 130 -9.96 17.14 2.27
CA VAL A 130 -9.13 18.09 1.53
C VAL A 130 -7.64 17.84 1.75
N PHE A 131 -7.21 17.49 2.97
CA PHE A 131 -5.82 17.13 3.25
C PHE A 131 -5.40 15.87 2.50
N SER A 132 -6.21 14.81 2.54
CA SER A 132 -5.94 13.55 1.83
C SER A 132 -5.88 13.74 0.32
N LEU A 133 -6.79 14.56 -0.22
CA LEU A 133 -6.80 14.93 -1.64
C LEU A 133 -5.57 15.78 -2.01
N LYS A 134 -5.17 16.74 -1.16
CA LYS A 134 -3.95 17.54 -1.36
C LYS A 134 -2.68 16.72 -1.25
N VAL A 135 -2.61 15.73 -0.36
CA VAL A 135 -1.49 14.79 -0.27
C VAL A 135 -1.47 13.86 -1.48
N THR A 136 -2.63 13.41 -1.96
CA THR A 136 -2.72 12.59 -3.18
C THR A 136 -2.26 13.39 -4.41
N VAL A 137 -2.82 14.59 -4.60
CA VAL A 137 -2.43 15.50 -5.68
C VAL A 137 -0.95 15.88 -5.54
N GLY A 138 -0.52 16.29 -4.35
CA GLY A 138 0.87 16.62 -4.07
C GLY A 138 1.82 15.46 -4.33
N GLY A 139 1.50 14.25 -3.90
CA GLY A 139 2.31 13.05 -4.15
C GLY A 139 2.48 12.79 -5.63
N ILE A 140 1.37 12.77 -6.38
CA ILE A 140 1.37 12.58 -7.85
C ILE A 140 2.21 13.67 -8.55
N TYR A 141 2.06 14.95 -8.15
CA TYR A 141 2.78 16.06 -8.79
C TYR A 141 4.21 16.29 -8.29
N LEU A 142 4.60 15.74 -7.13
CA LEU A 142 5.95 15.85 -6.57
C LEU A 142 6.83 14.63 -6.90
N GLN A 143 6.24 13.59 -7.49
CA GLN A 143 6.94 12.40 -7.97
C GLN A 143 7.26 12.46 -9.48
N ASP A 144 6.97 13.57 -10.14
CA ASP A 144 7.44 13.93 -11.49
C ASP A 144 8.50 15.04 -11.42
#